data_AF-A0A1G0K8W3-F1
#
_entry.id   AF-A0A1G0K8W3-F1
#
_cell.length_a   1.000
_cell.length_b   1.000
_cell.length_c   1.000
_cell.angle_alpha   90.00
_cell.angle_beta   90.00
_cell.angle_gamma   90.00
#
_symmetry.space_group_name_H-M   'P 1'
#
loop_
_entity.id
_entity.type
_entity.pdbx_description
1 polymer ?
#
loop_
_entity_poly.entity_id
_entity_poly.type
_entity_poly.pdbx_seq_one_letter_code
_entity_poly.pdbx_strand_id
1 'polypeptide(L)'
;MLCYSDVIPKQFHRSSGLDAHTFNVTGTVYHTWRKKARDWPCKVWRDGAWQSVLVPIAKFPAEVEALAILSEIDGETEREGRYINIHSAYEAVVELRTVDLSAIRHALAHPVTSLTRPDVRATLEHYFGGPYIDLTCYDHKKVFYTCIARMLIAIDEALFLIFTQRWNELLPHNDA
;
A
#
# COMPACT_ATOMS: atom_id res chain seq x y z
N MET A 1 -8.31 10.00 7.51
CA MET A 1 -8.12 9.83 6.05
C MET A 1 -6.73 9.26 5.87
N LEU A 2 -6.57 8.21 5.07
CA LEU A 2 -5.25 7.65 4.77
C LEU A 2 -4.33 8.74 4.21
N CYS A 3 -3.31 9.11 4.97
CA CYS A 3 -2.35 10.13 4.57
C CYS A 3 -1.12 9.41 3.99
N TYR A 4 -1.24 8.92 2.75
CA TYR A 4 -0.15 8.19 2.08
C TYR A 4 1.17 8.98 2.04
N SER A 5 1.10 10.31 2.13
CA SER A 5 2.24 11.21 2.22
C SER A 5 3.06 11.09 3.50
N ASP A 6 2.51 10.54 4.58
CA ASP A 6 3.22 10.39 5.87
C ASP A 6 4.06 9.11 5.93
N VAL A 7 3.89 8.20 4.96
CA VAL A 7 4.65 6.95 4.86
C VAL A 7 6.06 7.20 4.32
N ILE A 8 6.18 8.06 3.32
CA ILE A 8 7.43 8.33 2.62
C ILE A 8 7.96 9.67 3.12
N PRO A 9 9.25 9.80 3.52
CA PRO A 9 9.78 11.09 3.90
C PRO A 9 9.69 12.09 2.74
N LYS A 10 9.27 13.33 3.04
CA LYS A 10 9.03 14.40 2.03
C LYS A 10 10.15 14.56 0.99
N GLN A 11 11.41 14.44 1.43
CA GLN A 11 12.57 14.55 0.54
C GLN A 11 12.61 13.50 -0.59
N PHE A 12 11.84 12.42 -0.48
CA PHE A 12 11.76 11.36 -1.50
C PHE A 12 10.49 11.39 -2.33
N HIS A 13 9.46 12.19 -1.99
CA HIS A 13 8.15 12.20 -2.67
C HIS A 13 8.27 12.38 -4.18
N ARG A 14 9.04 13.39 -4.61
CA ARG A 14 9.29 13.63 -6.03
C ARG A 14 10.04 12.50 -6.71
N SER A 15 11.07 11.96 -6.05
CA SER A 15 11.92 10.91 -6.63
C SER A 15 11.24 9.55 -6.70
N SER A 16 10.29 9.27 -5.79
CA SER A 16 9.54 8.03 -5.75
C SER A 16 8.34 8.03 -6.70
N GLY A 17 8.00 9.19 -7.28
CA GLY A 17 6.82 9.37 -8.13
C GLY A 17 5.53 9.60 -7.35
N LEU A 18 5.59 9.71 -6.02
CA LEU A 18 4.39 9.88 -5.19
C LEU A 18 3.65 11.19 -5.51
N ASP A 19 4.40 12.28 -5.72
CA ASP A 19 3.82 13.60 -6.04
C ASP A 19 3.10 13.64 -7.40
N ALA A 20 3.41 12.70 -8.30
CA ALA A 20 2.79 12.63 -9.62
C ALA A 20 1.48 11.81 -9.60
N HIS A 21 1.23 11.05 -8.54
CA HIS A 21 0.04 10.19 -8.44
C HIS A 21 -1.08 10.91 -7.69
N THR A 22 -2.29 10.84 -8.24
CA THR A 22 -3.50 11.27 -7.53
C THR A 22 -4.23 10.04 -7.02
N PHE A 23 -4.27 9.88 -5.70
CA PHE A 23 -4.97 8.77 -5.06
C PHE A 23 -6.48 8.90 -5.24
N ASN A 24 -7.12 7.81 -5.63
CA ASN A 24 -8.55 7.74 -5.96
C ASN A 24 -9.37 6.99 -4.91
N VAL A 25 -8.71 6.32 -3.96
CA VAL A 25 -9.37 5.56 -2.89
C VAL A 25 -8.79 5.97 -1.54
N THR A 26 -9.67 6.31 -0.60
CA THR A 26 -9.27 6.61 0.78
C THR A 26 -10.15 5.87 1.78
N GLY A 27 -9.52 5.16 2.71
CA GLY A 27 -10.18 4.54 3.85
C GLY A 27 -10.40 5.52 5.00
N THR A 28 -11.39 5.20 5.84
CA THR A 28 -11.59 5.86 7.14
C THR A 28 -10.70 5.20 8.19
N VAL A 29 -10.25 5.96 9.20
CA VAL A 29 -9.30 5.48 10.22
C VAL A 29 -9.94 4.40 11.12
N TYR A 30 -9.27 3.26 11.27
CA TYR A 30 -9.74 2.07 12.00
C TYR A 30 -10.30 2.38 13.39
N HIS A 31 -9.70 3.31 14.13
CA HIS A 31 -10.08 3.62 15.53
C HIS A 31 -11.55 4.03 15.69
N THR A 32 -12.18 4.50 14.61
CA THR A 32 -13.59 4.91 14.60
C THR A 32 -14.56 3.78 14.23
N TRP A 33 -14.10 2.71 13.57
CA TRP A 33 -14.95 1.64 13.02
C TRP A 33 -14.65 0.29 13.68
N ARG A 34 -15.53 -0.13 14.60
CA ARG A 34 -15.36 -1.30 15.48
C ARG A 34 -15.17 -2.62 14.72
N LYS A 35 -14.43 -3.56 15.35
CA LYS A 35 -14.20 -4.99 15.01
C LYS A 35 -15.43 -5.87 14.65
N LYS A 36 -16.65 -5.31 14.60
CA LYS A 36 -17.91 -6.01 14.25
C LYS A 36 -18.68 -5.36 13.11
N ALA A 37 -18.07 -4.42 12.39
CA ALA A 37 -18.72 -3.78 11.25
C ALA A 37 -19.02 -4.82 10.16
N ARG A 38 -20.19 -4.71 9.51
CA ARG A 38 -20.54 -5.53 8.34
C ARG A 38 -20.01 -4.93 7.04
N ASP A 39 -19.78 -3.63 7.07
CA ASP A 39 -19.40 -2.81 5.93
C ASP A 39 -18.28 -1.85 6.36
N TRP A 40 -17.40 -1.51 5.43
CA TRP A 40 -16.25 -0.65 5.66
C TRP A 40 -16.43 0.70 4.96
N PRO A 41 -16.31 1.83 5.66
CA PRO A 41 -16.43 3.16 5.06
C PRO A 41 -15.22 3.52 4.21
N CYS A 42 -15.48 3.98 3.01
CA CYS A 42 -14.47 4.36 2.03
C CYS A 42 -14.94 5.60 1.26
N LYS A 43 -14.00 6.38 0.74
CA LYS A 43 -14.28 7.40 -0.28
C LYS A 43 -13.58 7.02 -1.56
N VAL A 44 -14.33 7.07 -2.66
CA VAL A 44 -13.84 6.74 -4.00
C VAL A 44 -14.04 7.95 -4.91
N TRP A 45 -13.00 8.35 -5.64
CA TRP A 45 -13.08 9.43 -6.61
C TRP A 45 -13.74 8.94 -7.89
N ARG A 46 -14.95 9.42 -8.21
CA ARG A 46 -15.68 9.00 -9.40
C ARG A 46 -16.50 10.14 -9.97
N ASP A 47 -16.54 10.24 -11.29
CA ASP A 47 -17.32 11.25 -12.02
C ASP A 47 -16.98 12.70 -11.59
N GLY A 48 -15.71 12.93 -11.24
CA GLY A 48 -15.20 14.25 -10.83
C GLY A 48 -15.47 14.64 -9.37
N ALA A 49 -15.92 13.72 -8.52
CA ALA A 49 -16.16 13.98 -7.11
C ALA A 49 -15.79 12.79 -6.20
N TRP A 50 -15.49 13.08 -4.94
CA TRP A 50 -15.38 12.06 -3.89
C TRP A 50 -16.76 11.56 -3.49
N GLN A 51 -16.99 10.26 -3.57
CA GLN A 51 -18.23 9.61 -3.18
C GLN A 51 -17.99 8.73 -1.96
N SER A 52 -18.76 8.97 -0.90
CA SER A 52 -18.70 8.16 0.33
C SER A 52 -19.51 6.88 0.13
N VAL A 53 -18.85 5.73 0.30
CA VAL A 53 -19.42 4.41 0.09
C VAL A 53 -19.10 3.49 1.28
N LEU A 54 -19.96 2.50 1.48
CA LEU A 54 -19.78 1.38 2.36
C LEU A 54 -19.43 0.15 1.51
N VAL A 55 -18.31 -0.47 1.82
CA VAL A 55 -17.76 -1.66 1.17
C VAL A 55 -18.19 -2.90 1.98
N PRO A 56 -19.08 -3.76 1.49
CA PRO A 56 -19.53 -4.92 2.25
C PRO A 56 -18.41 -5.94 2.43
N ILE A 57 -18.05 -6.24 3.68
CA ILE A 57 -16.88 -7.09 4.01
C ILE A 57 -17.03 -8.49 3.41
N ALA A 58 -18.25 -9.04 3.41
CA ALA A 58 -18.52 -10.37 2.87
C ALA A 58 -18.28 -10.48 1.35
N LYS A 59 -18.29 -9.36 0.62
CA LYS A 59 -18.13 -9.32 -0.85
C LYS A 59 -16.74 -8.86 -1.30
N PHE A 60 -16.04 -8.15 -0.41
CA PHE A 60 -14.75 -7.52 -0.65
C PHE A 60 -13.78 -7.78 0.53
N PRO A 61 -13.55 -9.04 0.92
CA PRO A 61 -12.79 -9.33 2.13
C PRO A 61 -11.33 -8.84 2.03
N ALA A 62 -10.70 -9.00 0.87
CA ALA A 62 -9.29 -8.63 0.66
C ALA A 62 -9.09 -7.12 0.56
N GLU A 63 -10.02 -6.41 -0.09
CA GLU A 63 -10.01 -4.96 -0.21
C GLU A 63 -10.24 -4.29 1.15
N VAL A 64 -11.16 -4.85 1.95
CA VAL A 64 -11.36 -4.38 3.33
C VAL A 64 -10.14 -4.69 4.20
N GLU A 65 -9.51 -5.85 4.06
CA GLU A 65 -8.27 -6.17 4.76
C GLU A 65 -7.17 -5.16 4.43
N ALA A 66 -6.95 -4.86 3.14
CA ALA A 66 -5.98 -3.85 2.72
C ALA A 66 -6.31 -2.45 3.27
N LEU A 67 -7.56 -2.02 3.16
CA LEU A 67 -8.01 -0.73 3.70
C LEU A 67 -7.83 -0.65 5.23
N ALA A 68 -8.12 -1.73 5.94
CA ALA A 68 -7.94 -1.83 7.38
C ALA A 68 -6.46 -1.72 7.76
N ILE A 69 -5.59 -2.51 7.13
CA ILE A 69 -4.14 -2.49 7.36
C ILE A 69 -3.56 -1.10 7.08
N LEU A 70 -3.94 -0.48 5.96
CA LEU A 70 -3.47 0.86 5.62
C LEU A 70 -3.97 1.90 6.63
N SER A 71 -5.17 1.72 7.19
CA SER A 71 -5.77 2.67 8.14
C SER A 71 -5.14 2.66 9.52
N GLU A 72 -4.32 1.65 9.80
CA GLU A 72 -3.48 1.55 11.00
C GLU A 72 -2.12 2.23 10.82
N ILE A 73 -1.77 2.65 9.60
CA ILE A 73 -0.51 3.34 9.33
C ILE A 73 -0.64 4.81 9.68
N ASP A 74 0.04 5.22 10.74
CA ASP A 74 0.14 6.62 11.15
C ASP A 74 1.59 7.07 11.36
N GLY A 75 1.75 8.31 11.81
CA GLY A 75 3.05 8.90 12.13
C GLY A 75 3.77 8.21 13.30
N GLU A 76 3.02 7.58 14.21
CA GLU A 76 3.51 6.93 15.44
C GLU A 76 3.94 5.48 15.19
N THR A 77 3.44 4.85 14.14
CA THR A 77 3.79 3.49 13.73
C THR A 77 5.29 3.40 13.43
N GLU A 78 5.95 2.42 14.04
CA GLU A 78 7.35 2.14 13.76
C GLU A 78 7.58 1.95 12.26
N ARG A 79 8.69 2.48 11.77
CA ARG A 79 8.99 2.55 10.34
C ARG A 79 8.91 1.17 9.67
N GLU A 80 9.39 0.14 10.32
CA GLU A 80 9.38 -1.24 9.82
C GLU A 80 7.95 -1.80 9.74
N GLY A 81 7.14 -1.57 10.78
CA GLY A 81 5.74 -1.95 10.82
C GLY A 81 4.92 -1.35 9.67
N ARG A 82 5.17 -0.07 9.33
CA ARG A 82 4.50 0.58 8.18
C ARG A 82 4.75 -0.16 6.87
N TYR A 83 5.99 -0.59 6.63
CA TYR A 83 6.34 -1.27 5.38
C TYR A 83 5.77 -2.67 5.28
N ILE A 84 5.77 -3.40 6.39
CA ILE A 84 5.12 -4.72 6.47
C ILE A 84 3.63 -4.57 6.16
N ASN A 85 2.97 -3.57 6.76
CA ASN A 85 1.55 -3.30 6.53
C ASN A 85 1.27 -2.96 5.06
N ILE A 86 2.07 -2.10 4.43
CA ILE A 86 1.90 -1.77 3.00
C ILE A 86 2.08 -3.01 2.13
N HIS A 87 3.06 -3.85 2.44
CA HIS A 87 3.26 -5.08 1.69
C HIS A 87 2.09 -6.06 1.87
N SER A 88 1.58 -6.21 3.09
CA SER A 88 0.40 -7.07 3.35
C SER A 88 -0.83 -6.56 2.60
N ALA A 89 -1.08 -5.25 2.61
CA ALA A 89 -2.14 -4.64 1.82
C ALA A 89 -1.94 -4.87 0.31
N TYR A 90 -0.72 -4.72 -0.19
CA TYR A 90 -0.37 -5.00 -1.58
C TYR A 90 -0.64 -6.45 -1.96
N GLU A 91 -0.26 -7.42 -1.11
CA GLU A 91 -0.54 -8.83 -1.37
C GLU A 91 -2.02 -9.16 -1.37
N ALA A 92 -2.82 -8.47 -0.54
CA ALA A 92 -4.25 -8.70 -0.45
C ALA A 92 -4.97 -8.30 -1.75
N VAL A 93 -4.62 -7.16 -2.37
CA VAL A 93 -5.40 -6.61 -3.50
C VAL A 93 -4.72 -6.65 -4.87
N VAL A 94 -3.39 -6.78 -4.94
CA VAL A 94 -2.67 -6.80 -6.21
C VAL A 94 -2.42 -8.23 -6.66
N GLU A 95 -3.13 -8.67 -7.70
CA GLU A 95 -3.01 -10.01 -8.29
C GLU A 95 -1.68 -10.20 -9.04
N LEU A 96 -1.34 -9.27 -9.94
CA LEU A 96 -0.13 -9.33 -10.76
C LEU A 96 1.04 -8.65 -10.05
N ARG A 97 1.69 -9.41 -9.17
CA ARG A 97 2.77 -8.89 -8.34
C ARG A 97 4.08 -8.81 -9.12
N THR A 98 4.78 -7.68 -9.02
CA THR A 98 6.13 -7.52 -9.56
C THR A 98 7.18 -8.16 -8.65
N VAL A 99 8.21 -8.74 -9.28
CA VAL A 99 9.32 -9.42 -8.59
C VAL A 99 10.09 -8.44 -7.68
N ASP A 100 10.25 -7.20 -8.13
CA ASP A 100 10.94 -6.11 -7.44
C ASP A 100 10.51 -5.93 -5.99
N LEU A 101 9.20 -5.97 -5.77
CA LEU A 101 8.58 -5.70 -4.47
C LEU A 101 8.69 -6.90 -3.53
N SER A 102 8.57 -8.12 -4.08
CA SER A 102 8.77 -9.36 -3.33
C SER A 102 10.23 -9.55 -2.89
N ALA A 103 11.19 -9.18 -3.75
CA ALA A 103 12.60 -9.27 -3.47
C ALA A 103 13.03 -8.36 -2.30
N ILE A 104 12.53 -7.12 -2.27
CA ILE A 104 12.80 -6.18 -1.17
C ILE A 104 12.23 -6.67 0.15
N ARG A 105 10.99 -7.20 0.16
CA ARG A 105 10.45 -7.82 1.38
C ARG A 105 11.31 -8.99 1.84
N HIS A 106 11.67 -9.89 0.93
CA HIS A 106 12.50 -11.04 1.28
C HIS A 106 13.84 -10.59 1.90
N ALA A 107 14.46 -9.56 1.34
CA ALA A 107 15.70 -8.99 1.85
C ALA A 107 15.56 -8.34 3.24
N LEU A 108 14.41 -7.73 3.53
CA LEU A 108 14.14 -7.13 4.85
C LEU A 108 13.71 -8.15 5.91
N ALA A 109 13.03 -9.22 5.51
CA ALA A 109 12.49 -10.23 6.41
C ALA A 109 13.49 -11.33 6.79
N HIS A 110 14.57 -11.49 6.03
CA HIS A 110 15.50 -12.60 6.19
C HIS A 110 16.95 -12.13 6.20
N PRO A 111 17.84 -12.84 6.92
CA PRO A 111 19.27 -12.59 6.81
C PRO A 111 19.73 -12.87 5.37
N VAL A 112 20.75 -12.12 4.93
CA VAL A 112 21.31 -12.21 3.57
C VAL A 112 21.71 -13.64 3.19
N THR A 113 22.17 -14.43 4.15
CA THR A 113 22.55 -15.85 3.98
C THR A 113 21.38 -16.75 3.55
N SER A 114 20.14 -16.33 3.83
CA SER A 114 18.92 -17.06 3.46
C SER A 114 18.34 -16.61 2.12
N LEU A 115 18.91 -15.59 1.47
CA LEU A 115 18.48 -15.10 0.15
C LEU A 115 19.08 -15.95 -0.96
N THR A 116 18.59 -17.18 -1.11
CA THR A 116 19.11 -18.16 -2.08
C THR A 116 18.40 -18.12 -3.44
N ARG A 117 17.24 -17.47 -3.54
CA ARG A 117 16.45 -17.43 -4.78
C ARG A 117 17.14 -16.54 -5.84
N PRO A 118 17.45 -17.06 -7.04
CA PRO A 118 18.23 -16.32 -8.05
C PRO A 118 17.58 -15.04 -8.55
N ASP A 119 16.26 -15.05 -8.72
CA ASP A 119 15.43 -13.91 -9.11
C ASP A 119 15.48 -12.77 -8.08
N VAL A 120 15.36 -13.11 -6.80
CA VAL A 120 15.50 -12.16 -5.68
C VAL A 120 16.89 -11.55 -5.67
N ARG A 121 17.94 -12.37 -5.81
CA ARG A 121 19.33 -11.88 -5.83
C ARG A 121 19.61 -10.96 -7.01
N ALA A 122 19.20 -11.35 -8.21
CA ALA A 122 19.39 -10.54 -9.41
C ALA A 122 18.68 -9.18 -9.29
N THR A 123 17.48 -9.18 -8.70
CA THR A 123 16.73 -7.95 -8.41
C THR A 123 17.48 -7.06 -7.42
N LEU A 124 17.98 -7.63 -6.33
CA LEU A 124 18.74 -6.87 -5.32
C LEU A 124 20.06 -6.33 -5.89
N GLU A 125 20.78 -7.12 -6.67
CA GLU A 125 21.99 -6.69 -7.37
C GLU A 125 21.70 -5.56 -8.37
N HIS A 126 20.59 -5.65 -9.12
CA HIS A 126 20.19 -4.61 -10.07
C HIS A 126 19.89 -3.27 -9.36
N TYR A 127 19.18 -3.32 -8.24
CA TYR A 127 18.66 -2.12 -7.57
C TYR A 127 19.57 -1.55 -6.49
N PHE A 128 20.35 -2.41 -5.83
CA PHE A 128 21.15 -2.07 -4.64
C PHE A 128 22.63 -2.46 -4.79
N GLY A 129 23.05 -3.00 -5.94
CA GLY A 129 24.44 -3.40 -6.18
C GLY A 129 24.91 -4.61 -5.37
N GLY A 130 24.02 -5.27 -4.64
CA GLY A 130 24.31 -6.44 -3.83
C GLY A 130 23.07 -6.96 -3.10
N PRO A 131 23.19 -8.06 -2.35
CA PRO A 131 22.05 -8.70 -1.68
C PRO A 131 21.60 -7.99 -0.39
N TYR A 132 22.17 -6.81 -0.09
CA TYR A 132 21.93 -6.05 1.13
C TYR A 132 21.34 -4.68 0.84
N ILE A 133 20.35 -4.28 1.63
CA ILE A 133 19.73 -2.96 1.58
C ILE A 133 20.29 -2.10 2.72
N ASP A 134 21.25 -1.22 2.41
CA ASP A 134 21.78 -0.23 3.35
C ASP A 134 20.85 0.99 3.49
N LEU A 135 19.99 0.99 4.50
CA LEU A 135 19.13 2.15 4.81
C LEU A 135 19.88 3.30 5.51
N THR A 136 21.21 3.32 5.52
CA THR A 136 22.01 4.52 5.82
C THR A 136 22.41 5.24 4.53
N CYS A 137 22.69 4.48 3.47
CA CYS A 137 22.99 4.95 2.12
C CYS A 137 21.81 5.69 1.48
N TYR A 138 22.08 6.85 0.87
CA TYR A 138 21.05 7.68 0.26
C TYR A 138 20.43 7.02 -0.98
N ASP A 139 21.24 6.41 -1.83
CA ASP A 139 20.76 5.79 -3.07
C ASP A 139 19.87 4.57 -2.79
N HIS A 140 20.25 3.76 -1.79
CA HIS A 140 19.43 2.64 -1.34
C HIS A 140 18.10 3.12 -0.75
N LYS A 141 18.10 4.18 0.08
CA LYS A 141 16.86 4.81 0.55
C LYS A 141 15.98 5.24 -0.61
N LYS A 142 16.55 5.91 -1.61
CA LYS A 142 15.81 6.41 -2.77
C LYS A 142 15.12 5.26 -3.52
N VAL A 143 15.84 4.18 -3.81
CA VAL A 143 15.27 3.00 -4.47
C VAL A 143 14.21 2.35 -3.58
N PHE A 144 14.52 2.16 -2.30
CA PHE A 144 13.59 1.59 -1.33
C PHE A 144 12.25 2.37 -1.26
N TYR A 145 12.29 3.69 -1.10
CA TYR A 145 11.10 4.53 -1.07
C TYR A 145 10.38 4.60 -2.42
N THR A 146 11.09 4.44 -3.54
CA THR A 146 10.46 4.29 -4.86
C THR A 146 9.62 3.01 -4.91
N CYS A 147 10.12 1.91 -4.37
CA CYS A 147 9.38 0.66 -4.28
C CYS A 147 8.17 0.76 -3.34
N ILE A 148 8.30 1.44 -2.20
CA ILE A 148 7.15 1.73 -1.31
C ILE A 148 6.08 2.55 -2.05
N ALA A 149 6.47 3.61 -2.77
CA ALA A 149 5.52 4.42 -3.54
C ALA A 149 4.80 3.59 -4.61
N ARG A 150 5.54 2.75 -5.35
CA ARG A 150 4.95 1.84 -6.35
C ARG A 150 3.93 0.88 -5.73
N MET A 151 4.18 0.35 -4.53
CA MET A 151 3.19 -0.47 -3.82
C MET A 151 1.93 0.32 -3.48
N LEU A 152 2.08 1.52 -2.91
CA LEU A 152 0.93 2.37 -2.57
C LEU A 152 0.09 2.74 -3.79
N ILE A 153 0.74 3.10 -4.89
CA ILE A 153 0.10 3.41 -6.17
C ILE A 153 -0.64 2.18 -6.71
N ALA A 154 0.01 1.02 -6.75
CA ALA A 154 -0.62 -0.21 -7.23
C ALA A 154 -1.82 -0.64 -6.37
N ILE A 155 -1.77 -0.45 -5.05
CA ILE A 155 -2.91 -0.69 -4.17
C ILE A 155 -4.07 0.25 -4.52
N ASP A 156 -3.81 1.55 -4.67
CA ASP A 156 -4.82 2.54 -5.04
C ASP A 156 -5.47 2.22 -6.39
N GLU A 157 -4.66 1.93 -7.41
CA GLU A 157 -5.13 1.57 -8.75
C GLU A 157 -5.97 0.29 -8.74
N ALA A 158 -5.54 -0.73 -8.01
CA ALA A 158 -6.28 -1.99 -7.87
C ALA A 158 -7.63 -1.77 -7.18
N LEU A 159 -7.63 -1.09 -6.03
CA LEU A 159 -8.86 -0.77 -5.30
C LEU A 159 -9.81 0.07 -6.15
N PHE A 160 -9.29 1.09 -6.84
CA PHE A 160 -10.09 1.95 -7.70
C PHE A 160 -10.74 1.17 -8.84
N LEU A 161 -9.97 0.32 -9.52
CA LEU A 161 -10.47 -0.54 -10.59
C LEU A 161 -11.58 -1.48 -10.09
N ILE A 162 -11.35 -2.15 -8.96
CA ILE A 162 -12.31 -3.10 -8.37
C ILE A 162 -13.61 -2.38 -8.01
N PHE A 163 -13.52 -1.24 -7.31
CA PHE A 163 -14.69 -0.50 -6.86
C PHE A 163 -15.46 0.14 -8.01
N THR A 164 -14.78 0.62 -9.06
CA THR A 164 -15.47 1.14 -10.24
C THR A 164 -16.17 0.05 -11.04
N GLN A 165 -15.55 -1.12 -11.22
CA GLN A 165 -16.15 -2.26 -11.93
C GLN A 165 -17.33 -2.86 -11.16
N ARG A 166 -17.22 -2.99 -9.83
CA ARG A 166 -18.23 -3.60 -8.96
C ARG A 166 -19.05 -2.56 -8.21
N TRP A 167 -19.21 -1.37 -8.80
CA TRP A 167 -19.84 -0.23 -8.13
C TRP A 167 -21.22 -0.51 -7.55
N ASN A 168 -22.06 -1.24 -8.28
CA ASN A 168 -23.43 -1.55 -7.87
C ASN A 168 -23.50 -2.47 -6.63
N GLU A 169 -22.36 -3.03 -6.20
CA GLU A 169 -22.26 -3.82 -4.98
C GLU A 169 -21.86 -2.98 -3.75
N LEU A 170 -21.45 -1.73 -3.96
CA LEU A 170 -21.15 -0.77 -2.90
C LEU A 170 -22.44 -0.11 -2.43
N LEU A 171 -22.51 0.20 -1.12
CA LEU A 171 -23.68 0.85 -0.53
C LEU A 171 -23.38 2.34 -0.34
N PRO A 172 -24.36 3.25 -0.51
CA PRO A 172 -24.16 4.66 -0.22
C PRO A 172 -23.87 4.88 1.28
N HIS A 173 -22.85 5.68 1.60
CA HIS A 173 -22.57 6.12 2.98
C HIS A 173 -23.04 7.56 3.15
N ASN A 174 -24.03 7.79 4.00
CA ASN A 174 -24.49 9.14 4.33
C ASN A 174 -23.57 9.73 5.40
N ASP A 175 -22.69 10.64 5.01
CA ASP A 175 -21.92 11.49 5.93
C ASP A 175 -22.91 12.52 6.54
N ALA A 176 -23.71 12.11 7.52
CA ALA A 176 -24.59 12.99 8.30
C ALA A 176 -23.82 13.73 9.40
#